data_AF-A0A1G3QZG1-F1
#
_entry.id   AF-A0A1G3QZG1-F1
#
_cell.length_a   1.000
_cell.length_b   1.000
_cell.length_c   1.000
_cell.angle_alpha   90.00
_cell.angle_beta   90.00
_cell.angle_gamma   90.00
#
_symmetry.space_group_name_H-M   'P 1'
#
loop_
_entity.id
_entity.type
_entity.pdbx_description
1 polymer ?
#
loop_
_entity_poly.entity_id
_entity_poly.type
_entity_poly.pdbx_seq_one_letter_code
_entity_poly.pdbx_strand_id
1 'polypeptide(L)'
;MKTLEKSEPTSTILVQADAVLDAIDPRIYGQNIEHMGRQVLGGLVAEPESTAPRDERGFRLDVLEAIRNLRPALLRWPGGCFADSYHWKDGIGTDRPAVPNRMWGGFLIGKIFASPPFPLGPLEDNRFGTDEFMALCRAVGAEPSLTASLGGDDPREAADWVAYIRDRYGAGAVPAWSVGNEQWNIVEPNGCANRPEKYVDRFHRFARAMRGADPQIRRSGWSPPEATRSPFPNGTRRSSAASVPPWTSSRCTSTCRRGSRCGRASVVRPASISPSPRRGCSWRNR
;
A
#
# COMPACT_ATOMS: atom_id res chain seq x y z
N MET A 1 44.04 13.87 -34.59
CA MET A 1 42.74 14.37 -34.08
C MET A 1 41.70 13.32 -34.45
N LYS A 2 41.32 12.43 -33.51
CA LYS A 2 40.36 11.34 -33.80
C LYS A 2 38.95 11.89 -33.66
N THR A 3 38.24 11.98 -34.78
CA THR A 3 36.82 12.28 -34.86
C THR A 3 36.07 11.13 -34.19
N LEU A 4 35.40 11.41 -33.07
CA LEU A 4 34.50 10.45 -32.45
C LEU A 4 33.28 10.32 -33.35
N GLU A 5 33.19 9.22 -34.11
CA GLU A 5 31.97 8.86 -34.82
C GLU A 5 30.83 8.69 -33.82
N LYS A 6 29.75 9.41 -34.07
CA LYS A 6 28.53 9.37 -33.25
C LYS A 6 27.88 8.01 -33.49
N SER A 7 27.92 7.12 -32.49
CA SER A 7 27.33 5.79 -32.62
C SER A 7 25.82 5.90 -32.88
N GLU A 8 25.28 5.08 -33.78
CA GLU A 8 23.84 5.04 -34.01
C GLU A 8 23.07 4.71 -32.72
N PRO A 9 21.87 5.30 -32.51
CA PRO A 9 21.08 5.04 -31.32
C PRO A 9 20.74 3.54 -31.24
N THR A 10 21.13 2.90 -30.14
CA THR A 10 20.96 1.45 -29.89
C THR A 10 19.53 1.07 -29.46
N SER A 11 18.60 2.03 -29.39
CA SER A 11 17.21 1.81 -29.02
C SER A 11 16.31 2.91 -29.57
N THR A 12 15.10 2.54 -29.95
CA THR A 12 14.07 3.45 -30.46
C THR A 12 12.80 3.30 -29.62
N ILE A 13 12.21 4.43 -29.22
CA ILE A 13 10.89 4.50 -28.57
C ILE A 13 9.95 5.20 -29.55
N LEU A 14 8.83 4.55 -29.87
CA LEU A 14 7.75 5.14 -30.65
C LEU A 14 6.60 5.53 -29.71
N VAL A 15 6.13 6.77 -29.77
CA VAL A 15 4.97 7.26 -29.02
C VAL A 15 3.86 7.60 -30.01
N GLN A 16 2.78 6.84 -29.96
CA GLN A 16 1.58 7.07 -30.78
C GLN A 16 0.53 7.75 -29.89
N ALA A 17 0.43 9.08 -30.00
CA ALA A 17 -0.43 9.89 -29.13
C ALA A 17 -1.94 9.63 -29.33
N ASP A 18 -2.32 9.08 -30.48
CA ASP A 18 -3.68 8.68 -30.85
C ASP A 18 -4.05 7.27 -30.37
N ALA A 19 -3.07 6.44 -30.00
CA ALA A 19 -3.27 5.12 -29.41
C ALA A 19 -3.53 5.24 -27.90
N VAL A 20 -4.66 5.88 -27.53
CA VAL A 20 -5.07 6.05 -26.13
C VAL A 20 -5.42 4.69 -25.52
N LEU A 21 -4.78 4.35 -24.39
CA LEU A 21 -5.11 3.15 -23.61
C LEU A 21 -6.30 3.41 -22.69
N ASP A 22 -6.11 4.25 -21.66
CA ASP A 22 -7.11 4.59 -20.66
C ASP A 22 -6.77 5.91 -19.97
N ALA A 23 -7.73 6.49 -19.24
CA ALA A 23 -7.47 7.61 -18.34
C ALA A 23 -6.67 7.14 -17.12
N ILE A 24 -5.64 7.89 -16.75
CA ILE A 24 -4.86 7.63 -15.54
C ILE A 24 -5.72 8.01 -14.33
N ASP A 25 -6.06 7.03 -13.50
CA ASP A 25 -6.68 7.29 -12.21
C ASP A 25 -5.64 7.93 -11.26
N PRO A 26 -5.84 9.16 -10.77
CA PRO A 26 -4.86 9.84 -9.92
C PRO A 26 -4.50 9.07 -8.65
N ARG A 27 -5.37 8.16 -8.20
CA ARG A 27 -5.15 7.36 -6.98
C ARG A 27 -3.95 6.42 -7.07
N ILE A 28 -3.40 6.16 -8.26
CA ILE A 28 -2.11 5.46 -8.40
C ILE A 28 -0.93 6.25 -7.79
N TYR A 29 -1.11 7.57 -7.59
CA TYR A 29 -0.14 8.45 -6.91
C TYR A 29 -0.43 8.59 -5.40
N GLY A 30 -1.24 7.70 -4.84
CA GLY A 30 -1.53 7.65 -3.40
C GLY A 30 -0.31 7.26 -2.55
N GLN A 31 -0.41 7.51 -1.25
CA GLN A 31 0.64 7.20 -0.26
C GLN A 31 0.07 6.40 0.92
N ASN A 32 0.95 5.75 1.69
CA ASN A 32 0.57 4.94 2.84
C ASN A 32 1.19 5.51 4.13
N ILE A 33 0.37 5.65 5.16
CA ILE A 33 0.74 6.05 6.51
C ILE A 33 0.51 4.89 7.45
N GLU A 34 1.55 4.48 8.16
CA GLU A 34 1.48 3.41 9.15
C GLU A 34 2.07 3.85 10.49
N HIS A 35 1.49 3.35 11.58
CA HIS A 35 2.11 3.42 12.90
C HIS A 35 3.28 2.44 12.99
N MET A 36 4.37 2.79 12.30
CA MET A 36 5.62 2.03 12.23
C MET A 36 6.81 2.99 12.37
N GLY A 37 7.70 2.66 13.29
CA GLY A 37 8.90 3.41 13.58
C GLY A 37 8.58 4.87 13.88
N ARG A 38 9.19 5.76 13.12
CA ARG A 38 9.01 7.21 13.25
C ARG A 38 8.06 7.82 12.23
N GLN A 39 7.24 7.02 11.54
CA GLN A 39 6.42 7.54 10.45
C GLN A 39 5.33 8.50 10.98
N VAL A 40 4.60 8.07 12.02
CA VAL A 40 3.61 8.91 12.71
C VAL A 40 4.28 9.67 13.85
N LEU A 41 4.66 8.98 14.93
CA LEU A 41 5.30 9.60 16.10
C LEU A 41 6.75 9.97 15.80
N GLY A 42 7.13 11.23 16.00
CA GLY A 42 8.48 11.73 15.70
C GLY A 42 8.72 12.00 14.20
N GLY A 43 7.72 11.75 13.35
CA GLY A 43 7.68 12.07 11.92
C GLY A 43 6.57 13.06 11.63
N LEU A 44 5.39 12.55 11.26
CA LEU A 44 4.22 13.41 11.00
C LEU A 44 3.81 14.24 12.23
N VAL A 45 3.77 13.60 13.39
CA VAL A 45 3.43 14.23 14.67
C VAL A 45 4.72 14.48 15.45
N ALA A 46 4.92 15.72 15.87
CA ALA A 46 6.10 16.12 16.62
C ALA A 46 6.15 15.42 17.99
N GLU A 47 7.34 14.96 18.36
CA GLU A 47 7.65 14.53 19.73
C GLU A 47 7.43 15.71 20.71
N PRO A 48 7.00 15.48 21.96
CA PRO A 48 6.75 16.55 22.92
C PRO A 48 7.91 17.56 23.04
N GLU A 49 9.13 17.06 23.12
CA GLU A 49 10.39 17.80 23.25
C GLU A 49 10.91 18.43 21.94
N SER A 50 10.27 18.16 20.80
CA SER A 50 10.71 18.67 19.50
C SER A 50 10.59 20.20 19.41
N THR A 51 11.62 20.88 18.90
CA THR A 51 11.56 22.31 18.58
C THR A 51 11.00 22.61 17.19
N ALA A 52 10.67 21.56 16.42
CA ALA A 52 10.09 21.71 15.09
C ALA A 52 8.75 22.47 15.16
N PRO A 53 8.49 23.43 14.26
CA PRO A 53 7.20 24.08 14.16
C PRO A 53 6.07 23.06 13.97
N ARG A 54 5.02 23.19 14.78
CA ARG A 54 3.86 22.28 14.75
C ARG A 54 2.54 23.04 14.86
N ASP A 55 1.48 22.50 14.29
CA ASP A 55 0.13 23.03 14.50
C ASP A 55 -0.47 22.60 15.86
N GLU A 56 -1.69 23.05 16.14
CA GLU A 56 -2.41 22.74 17.39
C GLU A 56 -2.72 21.23 17.58
N ARG A 57 -2.67 20.44 16.49
CA ARG A 57 -2.83 18.97 16.53
C ARG A 57 -1.50 18.25 16.69
N GLY A 58 -0.40 19.00 16.71
CA GLY A 58 0.96 18.46 16.81
C GLY A 58 1.57 18.06 15.47
N PHE A 59 0.93 18.36 14.33
CA PHE A 59 1.52 18.09 13.02
C PHE A 59 2.72 18.98 12.78
N ARG A 60 3.83 18.36 12.39
CA ARG A 60 5.01 19.06 11.92
C ARG A 60 4.68 19.84 10.66
N LEU A 61 4.85 21.17 10.70
CA LEU A 61 4.46 22.05 9.59
C LEU A 61 5.33 21.82 8.35
N ASP A 62 6.61 21.53 8.55
CA ASP A 62 7.55 21.22 7.47
C ASP A 62 7.20 19.89 6.77
N VAL A 63 6.80 18.88 7.54
CA VAL A 63 6.32 17.59 7.00
C VAL A 63 4.98 17.77 6.28
N LEU A 64 4.06 18.54 6.85
CA LEU A 64 2.76 18.82 6.24
C LEU A 64 2.92 19.55 4.90
N GLU A 65 3.84 20.51 4.82
CA GLU A 65 4.18 21.19 3.57
C GLU A 65 4.79 20.23 2.54
N ALA A 66 5.71 19.35 2.95
CA ALA A 66 6.27 18.33 2.07
C ALA A 66 5.19 17.40 1.49
N ILE A 67 4.22 16.97 2.30
CA ILE A 67 3.10 16.13 1.84
C ILE A 67 2.20 16.92 0.88
N ARG A 68 1.91 18.20 1.14
CA ARG A 68 1.16 19.07 0.21
C ARG A 68 1.85 19.18 -1.14
N ASN A 69 3.17 19.36 -1.15
CA ASN A 69 3.96 19.47 -2.37
C ASN A 69 3.99 18.17 -3.19
N LEU A 70 3.89 17.01 -2.52
CA LEU A 70 3.74 15.72 -3.18
C LEU A 70 2.39 15.56 -3.89
N ARG A 71 1.35 16.28 -3.45
CA ARG A 71 -0.03 16.22 -3.97
C ARG A 71 -0.58 14.79 -4.05
N PRO A 72 -0.56 14.02 -2.94
CA PRO A 72 -1.10 12.68 -2.94
C PRO A 72 -2.60 12.70 -3.22
N ALA A 73 -3.03 11.97 -4.24
CA ALA A 73 -4.46 11.86 -4.55
C ALA A 73 -5.23 11.09 -3.45
N LEU A 74 -4.54 10.19 -2.74
CA LEU A 74 -5.11 9.33 -1.71
C LEU A 74 -4.09 9.08 -0.61
N LEU A 75 -4.55 9.02 0.65
CA LEU A 75 -3.76 8.56 1.79
C LEU A 75 -4.40 7.32 2.38
N ARG A 76 -3.64 6.23 2.51
CA ARG A 76 -4.03 5.01 3.22
C ARG A 76 -3.53 5.05 4.67
N TRP A 77 -4.40 4.73 5.63
CA TRP A 77 -4.11 4.63 7.07
C TRP A 77 -5.11 3.64 7.72
N PRO A 78 -4.94 3.09 8.94
CA PRO A 78 -3.75 3.07 9.78
C PRO A 78 -2.61 2.23 9.24
N GLY A 79 -2.83 1.56 8.09
CA GLY A 79 -1.81 1.00 7.23
C GLY A 79 -0.85 0.02 7.91
N GLY A 80 0.02 -0.59 7.10
CA GLY A 80 -0.06 -2.01 6.79
C GLY A 80 -0.41 -2.91 7.96
N CYS A 81 0.56 -3.72 8.41
CA CYS A 81 0.32 -4.77 9.40
C CYS A 81 -0.22 -4.24 10.74
N PHE A 82 0.10 -2.98 11.09
CA PHE A 82 -0.42 -2.36 12.31
C PHE A 82 -1.96 -2.36 12.35
N ALA A 83 -2.61 -2.12 11.21
CA ALA A 83 -4.06 -2.06 11.08
C ALA A 83 -4.76 -3.31 11.63
N ASP A 84 -4.19 -4.51 11.46
CA ASP A 84 -4.78 -5.76 11.92
C ASP A 84 -4.67 -5.98 13.44
N SER A 85 -3.97 -5.09 14.14
CA SER A 85 -3.90 -5.07 15.60
C SER A 85 -4.48 -3.80 16.24
N TYR A 86 -5.00 -2.89 15.41
CA TYR A 86 -5.46 -1.56 15.83
C TYR A 86 -6.92 -1.59 16.29
N HIS A 87 -7.18 -1.00 17.46
CA HIS A 87 -8.52 -0.75 17.97
C HIS A 87 -8.82 0.75 17.83
N TRP A 88 -9.66 1.11 16.85
CA TRP A 88 -9.85 2.50 16.47
C TRP A 88 -10.40 3.40 17.59
N LYS A 89 -11.12 2.81 18.55
CA LYS A 89 -11.66 3.52 19.72
C LYS A 89 -10.55 4.05 20.64
N ASP A 90 -9.38 3.42 20.64
CA ASP A 90 -8.22 3.89 21.42
C ASP A 90 -7.68 5.23 20.86
N GLY A 91 -7.92 5.51 19.58
CA GLY A 91 -7.45 6.71 18.87
C GLY A 91 -8.43 7.88 18.83
N ILE A 92 -9.51 7.87 19.60
CA ILE A 92 -10.51 8.94 19.62
C ILE A 92 -10.81 9.43 21.05
N GLY A 93 -11.46 10.59 21.16
CA GLY A 93 -11.76 11.20 22.46
C GLY A 93 -10.55 11.85 23.12
N THR A 94 -10.72 12.28 24.37
CA THR A 94 -9.69 12.98 25.16
C THR A 94 -8.89 12.06 26.06
N ASP A 95 -9.45 10.91 26.45
CA ASP A 95 -8.81 9.91 27.31
C ASP A 95 -8.35 8.74 26.43
N ARG A 96 -7.12 8.82 25.92
CA ARG A 96 -6.55 7.87 24.97
C ARG A 96 -5.49 7.02 25.66
N PRO A 97 -5.58 5.68 25.62
CA PRO A 97 -4.62 4.83 26.30
C PRO A 97 -3.29 4.77 25.54
N ALA A 98 -2.19 4.69 26.29
CA ALA A 98 -0.92 4.29 25.74
C ALA A 98 -0.86 2.75 25.68
N VAL A 99 -0.70 2.20 24.49
CA VAL A 99 -0.71 0.75 24.24
C VAL A 99 0.57 0.30 23.54
N PRO A 100 1.06 -0.93 23.79
CA PRO A 100 2.15 -1.47 23.00
C PRO A 100 1.77 -1.54 21.52
N ASN A 101 2.66 -1.16 20.60
CA ASN A 101 2.51 -1.47 19.19
C ASN A 101 2.62 -2.99 18.99
N ARG A 102 1.46 -3.67 18.97
CA ARG A 102 1.37 -5.13 19.01
C ARG A 102 1.99 -5.79 17.79
N MET A 103 1.99 -5.09 16.65
CA MET A 103 2.57 -5.59 15.42
C MET A 103 4.08 -5.39 15.36
N TRP A 104 4.52 -4.13 15.34
CA TRP A 104 5.93 -3.78 15.10
C TRP A 104 6.79 -3.85 16.37
N GLY A 105 6.17 -3.88 17.54
CA GLY A 105 6.81 -4.19 18.83
C GLY A 105 6.77 -5.68 19.16
N GLY A 106 6.17 -6.50 18.30
CA GLY A 106 6.02 -7.93 18.49
C GLY A 106 7.34 -8.69 18.35
N PHE A 107 7.55 -9.70 19.22
CA PHE A 107 8.74 -10.54 19.23
C PHE A 107 9.03 -11.22 17.88
N LEU A 108 7.98 -11.67 17.17
CA LEU A 108 8.12 -12.39 15.91
C LEU A 108 8.67 -11.48 14.80
N ILE A 109 8.21 -10.23 14.72
CA ILE A 109 8.67 -9.25 13.73
C ILE A 109 10.12 -8.83 13.99
N GLY A 110 10.51 -8.64 15.25
CA GLY A 110 11.90 -8.36 15.62
C GLY A 110 12.89 -9.43 15.16
N LYS A 111 12.45 -10.70 15.06
CA LYS A 111 13.27 -11.79 14.50
C LYS A 111 13.34 -11.79 12.97
N ILE A 112 12.31 -11.31 12.29
CA ILE A 112 12.22 -11.35 10.82
C ILE A 112 13.02 -10.21 10.19
N PHE A 113 12.91 -8.99 10.74
CA PHE A 113 13.44 -7.80 10.09
C PHE A 113 14.81 -7.35 10.61
N ALA A 114 15.40 -8.08 11.56
CA ALA A 114 16.61 -7.74 12.32
C ALA A 114 16.46 -6.39 13.05
N SER A 115 16.52 -6.38 14.37
CA SER A 115 16.33 -5.18 15.21
C SER A 115 17.15 -3.99 14.70
N PRO A 116 16.53 -3.02 14.00
CA PRO A 116 17.26 -1.84 13.54
C PRO A 116 17.64 -0.99 14.77
N PRO A 117 18.55 -0.01 14.63
CA PRO A 117 18.98 0.82 15.76
C PRO A 117 17.89 1.76 16.30
N PHE A 118 16.66 1.64 15.81
CA PHE A 118 15.48 2.40 16.21
C PHE A 118 14.29 1.45 16.42
N PRO A 119 13.38 1.73 17.37
CA PRO A 119 12.22 0.88 17.63
C PRO A 119 11.27 0.91 16.43
N LEU A 120 10.97 -0.26 15.84
CA LEU A 120 9.96 -0.37 14.78
C LEU A 120 8.54 -0.24 15.31
N GLY A 121 8.29 -0.66 16.55
CA GLY A 121 7.02 -0.46 17.24
C GLY A 121 7.23 0.32 18.52
N PRO A 122 7.23 1.67 18.46
CA PRO A 122 7.21 2.47 19.69
C PRO A 122 5.94 2.19 20.51
N LEU A 123 5.88 2.69 21.74
CA LEU A 123 4.63 2.74 22.47
C LEU A 123 3.66 3.66 21.72
N GLU A 124 2.45 3.18 21.42
CA GLU A 124 1.42 3.99 20.75
C GLU A 124 0.62 4.74 21.81
N ASP A 125 0.84 6.05 21.90
CA ASP A 125 0.05 6.93 22.78
C ASP A 125 -1.26 7.41 22.15
N ASN A 126 -1.58 6.93 20.94
CA ASN A 126 -2.82 7.19 20.23
C ASN A 126 -3.14 8.68 20.02
N ARG A 127 -2.15 9.58 20.12
CA ARG A 127 -2.34 11.03 19.85
C ARG A 127 -2.70 11.33 18.39
N PHE A 128 -2.39 10.39 17.49
CA PHE A 128 -2.82 10.39 16.11
C PHE A 128 -3.79 9.24 15.89
N GLY A 129 -5.07 9.56 15.71
CA GLY A 129 -6.10 8.59 15.38
C GLY A 129 -7.00 9.07 14.26
N THR A 130 -8.25 8.59 14.25
CA THR A 130 -9.20 8.84 13.16
C THR A 130 -9.37 10.33 12.86
N ASP A 131 -9.55 11.14 13.91
CA ASP A 131 -9.85 12.57 13.75
C ASP A 131 -8.66 13.36 13.21
N GLU A 132 -7.46 13.03 13.65
CA GLU A 132 -6.21 13.63 13.16
C GLU A 132 -5.93 13.20 11.73
N PHE A 133 -6.15 11.92 11.39
CA PHE A 133 -6.01 11.44 10.01
C PHE A 133 -6.98 12.15 9.05
N MET A 134 -8.24 12.33 9.45
CA MET A 134 -9.22 13.07 8.65
C MET A 134 -8.82 14.55 8.51
N ALA A 135 -8.24 15.15 9.54
CA ALA A 135 -7.71 16.52 9.47
C ALA A 135 -6.51 16.62 8.52
N LEU A 136 -5.58 15.65 8.55
CA LEU A 136 -4.46 15.56 7.64
C LEU A 136 -4.94 15.51 6.18
N CYS A 137 -5.86 14.59 5.86
CA CYS A 137 -6.39 14.42 4.50
C CYS A 137 -6.98 15.73 3.97
N ARG A 138 -7.78 16.44 4.78
CA ARG A 138 -8.29 17.77 4.43
C ARG A 138 -7.18 18.80 4.23
N ALA A 139 -6.18 18.80 5.11
CA ALA A 139 -5.09 19.76 5.08
C ALA A 139 -4.18 19.61 3.84
N VAL A 140 -4.09 18.41 3.26
CA VAL A 140 -3.27 18.12 2.08
C VAL A 140 -4.06 17.90 0.80
N GLY A 141 -5.40 17.90 0.88
CA GLY A 141 -6.28 17.69 -0.27
C GLY A 141 -6.31 16.26 -0.80
N ALA A 142 -6.07 15.26 0.06
CA ALA A 142 -6.04 13.84 -0.32
C ALA A 142 -7.35 13.12 0.05
N GLU A 143 -7.78 12.16 -0.78
CA GLU A 143 -8.88 11.27 -0.44
C GLU A 143 -8.46 10.30 0.69
N PRO A 144 -9.23 10.17 1.77
CA PRO A 144 -8.92 9.23 2.84
C PRO A 144 -9.26 7.79 2.42
N SER A 145 -8.36 6.87 2.74
CA SER A 145 -8.54 5.42 2.60
C SER A 145 -8.20 4.73 3.92
N LEU A 146 -9.17 4.00 4.49
CA LEU A 146 -9.00 3.34 5.78
C LEU A 146 -8.82 1.84 5.63
N THR A 147 -8.03 1.24 6.53
CA THR A 147 -7.89 -0.22 6.64
C THR A 147 -8.50 -0.70 7.95
N ALA A 148 -9.64 -1.37 7.87
CA ALA A 148 -10.27 -1.98 9.03
C ALA A 148 -9.52 -3.25 9.43
N SER A 149 -9.29 -3.40 10.74
CA SER A 149 -8.69 -4.61 11.30
C SER A 149 -9.52 -5.84 10.93
N LEU A 150 -8.88 -6.86 10.36
CA LEU A 150 -9.46 -8.20 10.30
C LEU A 150 -9.00 -9.05 11.48
N GLY A 151 -7.87 -8.71 12.12
CA GLY A 151 -7.26 -9.50 13.19
C GLY A 151 -8.17 -9.74 14.41
N GLY A 152 -9.06 -8.80 14.75
CA GLY A 152 -10.00 -8.93 15.87
C GLY A 152 -11.17 -9.89 15.66
N ASP A 153 -11.39 -10.40 14.44
CA ASP A 153 -12.48 -11.32 14.05
C ASP A 153 -13.93 -10.83 14.31
N ASP A 154 -14.13 -9.60 14.78
CA ASP A 154 -15.45 -8.99 14.98
C ASP A 154 -15.78 -7.93 13.90
N PRO A 155 -16.70 -8.22 12.95
CA PRO A 155 -17.18 -7.25 11.97
C PRO A 155 -17.82 -5.99 12.57
N ARG A 156 -18.30 -6.06 13.83
CA ARG A 156 -18.98 -4.93 14.48
C ARG A 156 -18.01 -3.80 14.79
N GLU A 157 -16.77 -4.10 15.18
CA GLU A 157 -15.76 -3.06 15.44
C GLU A 157 -15.51 -2.20 14.18
N ALA A 158 -15.41 -2.85 13.02
CA ALA A 158 -15.26 -2.18 11.74
C ALA A 158 -16.52 -1.38 11.34
N ALA A 159 -17.71 -1.93 11.57
CA ALA A 159 -18.97 -1.25 11.27
C ALA A 159 -19.20 -0.04 12.18
N ASP A 160 -18.88 -0.14 13.47
CA ASP A 160 -18.93 0.97 14.43
C ASP A 160 -17.99 2.10 13.99
N TRP A 161 -16.81 1.76 13.44
CA TRP A 161 -15.87 2.77 12.94
C TRP A 161 -16.42 3.54 11.74
N VAL A 162 -17.01 2.81 10.79
CA VAL A 162 -17.71 3.41 9.64
C VAL A 162 -18.84 4.30 10.12
N ALA A 163 -19.63 3.84 11.10
CA ALA A 163 -20.72 4.62 11.68
C ALA A 163 -20.23 5.90 12.36
N TYR A 164 -19.16 5.81 13.16
CA TYR A 164 -18.52 6.97 13.79
C TYR A 164 -18.10 8.02 12.76
N ILE A 165 -17.44 7.60 11.67
CA ILE A 165 -17.01 8.49 10.59
C ILE A 165 -18.20 9.12 9.89
N ARG A 166 -19.21 8.32 9.54
CA ARG A 166 -20.45 8.81 8.91
C ARG A 166 -21.13 9.86 9.78
N ASP A 167 -21.29 9.60 11.06
CA ASP A 167 -22.01 10.48 11.98
C ASP A 167 -21.24 11.79 12.24
N ARG A 168 -19.91 11.74 12.20
CA ARG A 168 -19.05 12.89 12.48
C ARG A 168 -18.69 13.72 11.25
N TYR A 169 -18.49 13.07 10.11
CA TYR A 169 -17.96 13.68 8.87
C TYR A 169 -18.92 13.61 7.69
N GLY A 170 -20.05 12.91 7.83
CA GLY A 170 -21.03 12.69 6.77
C GLY A 170 -20.87 11.35 6.06
N ALA A 171 -21.94 10.89 5.44
CA ALA A 171 -21.93 9.67 4.62
C ALA A 171 -20.90 9.80 3.48
N GLY A 172 -20.17 8.72 3.22
CA GLY A 172 -19.14 8.67 2.19
C GLY A 172 -17.90 9.52 2.46
N ALA A 173 -17.74 10.08 3.67
CA ALA A 173 -16.57 10.89 4.03
C ALA A 173 -15.24 10.12 3.89
N VAL A 174 -15.29 8.79 4.06
CA VAL A 174 -14.22 7.87 3.68
C VAL A 174 -14.76 6.92 2.62
N PRO A 175 -14.51 7.18 1.33
CA PRO A 175 -15.06 6.37 0.26
C PRO A 175 -14.29 5.07 0.06
N ALA A 176 -13.02 4.95 0.47
CA ALA A 176 -12.20 3.77 0.24
C ALA A 176 -11.89 3.02 1.55
N TRP A 177 -12.27 1.75 1.61
CA TRP A 177 -12.02 0.90 2.79
C TRP A 177 -11.40 -0.44 2.43
N SER A 178 -10.25 -0.74 3.02
CA SER A 178 -9.62 -2.06 3.01
C SER A 178 -10.08 -2.90 4.20
N VAL A 179 -10.25 -4.20 3.99
CA VAL A 179 -10.67 -5.15 5.02
C VAL A 179 -9.51 -6.12 5.27
N GLY A 180 -8.81 -5.88 6.37
CA GLY A 180 -7.52 -6.49 6.67
C GLY A 180 -6.37 -5.96 5.81
N ASN A 181 -5.15 -6.29 6.24
CA ASN A 181 -3.94 -6.11 5.46
C ASN A 181 -3.58 -7.41 4.71
N GLU A 182 -2.30 -7.78 4.64
CA GLU A 182 -1.75 -8.88 3.85
C GLU A 182 -2.06 -10.23 4.48
N GLN A 183 -3.35 -10.56 4.60
CA GLN A 183 -3.86 -11.71 5.35
C GLN A 183 -3.36 -13.08 4.86
N TRP A 184 -2.67 -13.14 3.73
CA TRP A 184 -1.94 -14.32 3.25
C TRP A 184 -0.61 -14.54 4.00
N ASN A 185 -0.08 -13.53 4.69
CA ASN A 185 1.16 -13.58 5.43
C ASN A 185 0.93 -14.18 6.83
N ILE A 186 1.85 -15.04 7.25
CA ILE A 186 1.77 -15.76 8.53
C ILE A 186 1.96 -14.85 9.75
N VAL A 187 2.50 -13.65 9.54
CA VAL A 187 2.76 -12.67 10.61
C VAL A 187 1.50 -11.88 10.98
N GLU A 188 0.49 -11.87 10.11
CA GLU A 188 -0.73 -11.10 10.37
C GLU A 188 -1.56 -11.76 11.48
N PRO A 189 -2.02 -10.98 12.48
CA PRO A 189 -2.88 -11.49 13.55
C PRO A 189 -4.11 -12.19 12.99
N ASN A 190 -4.35 -13.43 13.45
CA ASN A 190 -5.44 -14.28 12.97
C ASN A 190 -5.52 -14.41 11.44
N GLY A 191 -4.38 -14.28 10.75
CA GLY A 191 -4.26 -14.31 9.30
C GLY A 191 -4.91 -15.52 8.63
N CYS A 192 -5.11 -15.40 7.33
CA CYS A 192 -5.74 -16.41 6.49
C CYS A 192 -4.75 -17.31 5.76
N ALA A 193 -3.46 -16.96 5.70
CA ALA A 193 -2.35 -17.75 5.16
C ALA A 193 -2.75 -18.70 4.01
N ASN A 194 -2.33 -19.96 4.05
CA ASN A 194 -2.65 -20.99 3.05
C ASN A 194 -4.14 -21.45 3.06
N ARG A 195 -5.07 -20.58 3.47
CA ARG A 195 -6.53 -20.80 3.48
C ARG A 195 -7.26 -19.58 2.89
N PRO A 196 -7.23 -19.39 1.56
CA PRO A 196 -7.91 -18.26 0.93
C PRO A 196 -9.41 -18.22 1.21
N GLU A 197 -10.06 -19.38 1.40
CA GLU A 197 -11.49 -19.48 1.72
C GLU A 197 -11.82 -18.79 3.06
N LYS A 198 -10.92 -18.92 4.04
CA LYS A 198 -11.04 -18.22 5.33
C LYS A 198 -11.05 -16.70 5.15
N TYR A 199 -10.23 -16.17 4.24
CA TYR A 199 -10.24 -14.73 3.95
C TYR A 199 -11.54 -14.31 3.28
N VAL A 200 -12.00 -15.05 2.28
CA VAL A 200 -13.25 -14.75 1.56
C VAL A 200 -14.44 -14.68 2.52
N ASP A 201 -14.58 -15.66 3.41
CA ASP A 201 -15.67 -15.69 4.40
C ASP A 201 -15.59 -14.51 5.38
N ARG A 202 -14.40 -14.19 5.88
CA ARG A 202 -14.17 -13.06 6.78
C ARG A 202 -14.46 -11.73 6.07
N PHE A 203 -13.89 -11.55 4.88
CA PHE A 203 -14.08 -10.36 4.05
C PHE A 203 -15.56 -10.07 3.81
N HIS A 204 -16.35 -11.07 3.42
CA HIS A 204 -17.78 -10.88 3.17
C HIS A 204 -18.56 -10.48 4.42
N ARG A 205 -18.23 -11.03 5.59
CA ARG A 205 -18.88 -10.65 6.86
C ARG A 205 -18.56 -9.20 7.23
N PHE A 206 -17.29 -8.80 7.16
CA PHE A 206 -16.85 -7.43 7.43
C PHE A 206 -17.43 -6.44 6.43
N ALA A 207 -17.28 -6.69 5.14
CA ALA A 207 -17.79 -5.80 4.09
C ALA A 207 -19.33 -5.66 4.13
N ARG A 208 -20.06 -6.69 4.58
CA ARG A 208 -21.51 -6.59 4.80
C ARG A 208 -21.83 -5.69 5.99
N ALA A 209 -21.16 -5.90 7.13
CA ALA A 209 -21.39 -5.10 8.33
C ALA A 209 -21.06 -3.62 8.09
N MET A 210 -19.90 -3.33 7.49
CA MET A 210 -19.45 -1.98 7.17
C MET A 210 -20.41 -1.24 6.22
N ARG A 211 -20.90 -1.91 5.17
CA ARG A 211 -21.91 -1.29 4.27
C ARG A 211 -23.28 -1.14 4.91
N GLY A 212 -23.60 -1.97 5.90
CA GLY A 212 -24.79 -1.78 6.72
C GLY A 212 -24.70 -0.48 7.51
N ALA A 213 -23.50 -0.07 7.94
CA ALA A 213 -23.27 1.23 8.56
C ALA A 213 -23.31 2.36 7.52
N ASP A 214 -22.58 2.27 6.42
CA ASP A 214 -22.63 3.30 5.37
C ASP A 214 -22.66 2.67 3.97
N PRO A 215 -23.80 2.73 3.25
CA PRO A 215 -23.92 2.21 1.90
C PRO A 215 -23.05 2.93 0.85
N GLN A 216 -22.52 4.12 1.15
CA GLN A 216 -21.73 4.93 0.21
C GLN A 216 -20.24 4.53 0.14
N ILE A 217 -19.78 3.64 1.01
CA ILE A 217 -18.39 3.16 0.98
C ILE A 217 -18.13 2.26 -0.24
N ARG A 218 -16.99 2.48 -0.90
CA ARG A 218 -16.44 1.61 -1.95
C ARG A 218 -15.55 0.54 -1.31
N ARG A 219 -15.64 -0.68 -1.82
CA ARG A 219 -14.75 -1.77 -1.39
C ARG A 219 -13.35 -1.53 -1.94
N SER A 220 -12.35 -1.51 -1.08
CA SER A 220 -10.97 -1.89 -1.41
C SER A 220 -10.78 -3.32 -0.91
N GLY A 221 -11.01 -4.30 -1.78
CA GLY A 221 -10.52 -5.66 -1.58
C GLY A 221 -9.73 -6.02 -2.81
N TRP A 222 -8.71 -6.87 -2.70
CA TRP A 222 -8.24 -7.57 -3.90
C TRP A 222 -9.38 -8.47 -4.37
N SER A 223 -10.11 -7.99 -5.35
CA SER A 223 -11.05 -8.74 -6.16
C SER A 223 -10.67 -8.38 -7.60
N PRO A 224 -10.56 -9.36 -8.52
CA PRO A 224 -10.45 -9.03 -9.92
C PRO A 224 -11.65 -8.12 -10.26
N PRO A 225 -11.43 -7.04 -11.02
CA PRO A 225 -12.47 -6.04 -11.24
C PRO A 225 -13.74 -6.73 -11.75
N GLU A 226 -14.87 -6.51 -11.07
CA GLU A 226 -16.18 -6.64 -11.69
C GLU A 226 -16.11 -5.78 -12.94
N ALA A 227 -16.27 -6.42 -14.10
CA ALA A 227 -16.26 -5.76 -15.39
C ALA A 227 -17.15 -4.52 -15.32
N THR A 228 -16.53 -3.34 -15.29
CA THR A 228 -17.21 -2.10 -15.60
C THR A 228 -17.84 -2.35 -16.97
N ARG A 229 -19.18 -2.41 -16.99
CA ARG A 229 -19.92 -2.47 -18.24
C ARG A 229 -19.50 -1.27 -19.06
N SER A 230 -18.66 -1.54 -20.05
CA SER A 230 -18.26 -0.58 -21.06
C SER A 230 -19.52 -0.05 -21.75
N PRO A 231 -19.65 1.27 -21.98
CA PRO A 231 -20.85 1.87 -22.56
C PRO A 231 -20.89 1.75 -24.08
N PHE A 232 -20.30 0.71 -24.68
CA PHE A 232 -20.36 0.50 -26.13
C PHE A 232 -21.52 -0.43 -26.49
N PRO A 233 -22.38 -0.04 -27.46
CA PRO A 233 -23.44 -0.91 -27.93
C PRO A 233 -22.85 -2.10 -28.69
N ASN A 234 -23.42 -3.28 -28.45
CA ASN A 234 -23.11 -4.53 -29.12
C ASN A 234 -22.96 -4.36 -30.64
N GLY A 235 -21.75 -4.61 -31.14
CA GLY A 235 -21.41 -4.62 -32.56
C GLY A 235 -20.38 -5.70 -32.87
N THR A 236 -20.89 -6.91 -33.13
CA THR A 236 -20.27 -8.05 -33.80
C THR A 236 -18.81 -7.92 -34.32
N ARG A 237 -17.91 -8.76 -33.82
CA ARG A 237 -17.27 -9.86 -34.60
C ARG A 237 -16.46 -10.80 -33.70
N ARG A 238 -16.67 -12.10 -33.92
CA ARG A 238 -15.89 -13.21 -33.35
C ARG A 238 -14.45 -13.17 -33.85
N SER A 239 -13.49 -13.47 -32.98
CA SER A 239 -12.27 -14.22 -33.35
C SER A 239 -11.67 -14.94 -32.13
N SER A 240 -11.71 -16.28 -32.23
CA SER A 240 -10.84 -17.29 -31.60
C SER A 240 -10.38 -17.12 -30.15
N ALA A 241 -10.91 -17.99 -29.28
CA ALA A 241 -10.31 -18.37 -28.01
C ALA A 241 -8.90 -18.94 -28.22
N ALA A 242 -7.90 -18.30 -27.60
CA ALA A 242 -6.63 -18.93 -27.27
C ALA A 242 -6.60 -19.15 -25.75
N SER A 243 -6.88 -20.38 -25.36
CA SER A 243 -6.74 -20.90 -24.01
C SER A 243 -5.28 -20.80 -23.53
N VAL A 244 -5.06 -20.11 -22.42
CA VAL A 244 -3.79 -20.09 -21.68
C VAL A 244 -3.66 -21.40 -20.89
N PRO A 245 -2.62 -22.24 -21.10
CA PRO A 245 -2.48 -23.49 -20.35
C PRO A 245 -1.94 -23.22 -18.92
N PRO A 246 -2.32 -24.04 -17.93
CA PRO A 246 -1.89 -23.88 -16.54
C PRO A 246 -0.40 -24.22 -16.36
N TRP A 247 0.24 -23.50 -15.44
CA TRP A 247 1.62 -23.75 -14.99
C TRP A 247 1.74 -25.16 -14.38
N THR A 248 2.24 -26.11 -15.14
CA THR A 248 2.67 -27.41 -14.61
C THR A 248 4.10 -27.30 -14.10
N SER A 249 4.29 -27.56 -12.80
CA SER A 249 5.60 -27.84 -12.22
C SER A 249 6.20 -29.11 -12.85
N SER A 250 7.09 -28.96 -13.81
CA SER A 250 7.83 -30.09 -14.37
C SER A 250 8.94 -30.51 -13.41
N ARG A 251 8.69 -31.57 -12.63
CA ARG A 251 9.77 -32.42 -12.09
C ARG A 251 10.53 -33.00 -13.27
N CYS A 252 11.79 -32.63 -13.37
CA CYS A 252 12.73 -33.22 -14.32
C CYS A 252 12.94 -34.69 -13.94
N THR A 253 12.32 -35.61 -14.68
CA THR A 253 12.66 -37.04 -14.65
C THR A 253 13.23 -37.39 -16.02
N SER A 254 14.52 -37.17 -16.21
CA SER A 254 15.25 -37.76 -17.33
C SER A 254 16.05 -38.96 -16.83
N THR A 255 15.59 -40.14 -17.20
CA THR A 255 16.37 -41.37 -17.21
C THR A 255 17.61 -41.17 -18.07
N CYS A 256 18.79 -41.13 -17.46
CA CYS A 256 20.06 -41.08 -18.17
C CYS A 256 20.57 -42.51 -18.40
N ARG A 257 20.54 -42.98 -19.65
CA ARG A 257 21.24 -44.21 -20.07
C ARG A 257 22.75 -43.95 -20.11
N ARG A 258 23.51 -44.98 -19.72
CA ARG A 258 24.98 -44.99 -19.58
C ARG A 258 25.71 -44.49 -20.84
N GLY A 259 26.74 -43.68 -20.63
CA GLY A 259 27.92 -43.65 -21.49
C GLY A 259 28.10 -42.43 -22.40
N SER A 260 28.30 -41.24 -21.84
CA SER A 260 29.05 -40.16 -22.51
C SER A 260 29.37 -39.04 -21.52
N ARG A 261 30.65 -38.64 -21.46
CA ARG A 261 31.25 -37.74 -20.48
C ARG A 261 30.61 -36.34 -20.52
N CYS A 262 30.18 -35.83 -19.36
CA CYS A 262 29.74 -34.43 -19.20
C CYS A 262 30.94 -33.47 -19.27
N GLY A 263 30.94 -32.58 -20.27
CA GLY A 263 31.81 -31.40 -20.29
C GLY A 263 31.29 -30.32 -19.32
N ARG A 264 32.21 -29.61 -18.66
CA ARG A 264 31.90 -28.50 -17.74
C ARG A 264 31.21 -27.35 -18.48
N ALA A 265 30.09 -26.87 -17.96
CA ALA A 265 29.51 -25.59 -18.35
C ALA A 265 30.11 -24.46 -17.49
N SER A 266 30.69 -23.47 -18.15
CA SER A 266 31.26 -22.27 -17.55
C SER A 266 30.17 -21.33 -17.06
N VAL A 267 30.27 -20.83 -15.83
CA VAL A 267 29.39 -19.82 -15.25
C VAL A 267 29.84 -18.44 -15.73
N VAL A 268 29.00 -17.75 -16.52
CA VAL A 268 29.20 -16.34 -16.86
C VAL A 268 28.69 -15.49 -15.70
N ARG A 269 29.58 -14.73 -15.06
CA ARG A 269 29.23 -13.72 -14.04
C ARG A 269 28.81 -12.41 -14.71
N PRO A 270 27.78 -11.70 -14.23
CA PRO A 270 27.44 -10.38 -14.73
C PRO A 270 28.47 -9.34 -14.26
N ALA A 271 28.81 -8.40 -15.15
CA ALA A 271 29.78 -7.34 -14.92
C ALA A 271 29.22 -6.26 -13.97
N SER A 272 30.06 -5.80 -13.05
CA SER A 272 29.82 -4.68 -12.14
C SER A 272 29.81 -3.34 -12.88
N ILE A 273 28.77 -2.53 -12.68
CA ILE A 273 28.68 -1.15 -13.18
C ILE A 273 29.22 -0.20 -12.11
N SER A 274 30.22 0.60 -12.45
CA SER A 274 30.77 1.68 -11.61
C SER A 274 30.10 3.02 -11.98
N PRO A 275 29.89 3.96 -11.03
CA PRO A 275 29.18 5.21 -11.31
C PRO A 275 30.09 6.27 -11.95
N SER A 276 29.63 6.87 -13.04
CA SER A 276 30.24 8.02 -13.74
C SER A 276 29.68 9.35 -13.21
N PRO A 277 30.46 10.45 -13.15
CA PRO A 277 30.09 11.67 -12.45
C PRO A 277 29.06 12.52 -13.19
N ARG A 278 28.12 13.09 -12.42
CA ARG A 278 27.01 13.95 -12.87
C ARG A 278 27.53 15.21 -13.56
N ARG A 279 27.10 15.46 -14.80
CA ARG A 279 27.12 16.81 -15.41
C ARG A 279 25.69 17.35 -15.40
N GLY A 280 25.50 18.53 -14.81
CA GLY A 280 24.21 19.19 -14.66
C GLY A 280 23.68 19.75 -15.98
N CYS A 281 22.38 19.59 -16.21
CA CYS A 281 21.63 20.31 -17.23
C CYS A 281 21.00 21.55 -16.59
N SER A 282 21.34 22.73 -17.12
CA SER A 282 20.63 23.98 -16.84
C SER A 282 19.52 24.19 -17.86
N TRP A 283 18.33 24.52 -17.38
CA TRP A 283 17.19 24.93 -18.21
C TRP A 283 17.26 26.45 -18.43
N ARG A 284 17.28 26.90 -19.69
CA ARG A 284 16.97 28.28 -20.06
C ARG A 284 15.55 28.32 -20.60
N ASN A 285 14.69 29.09 -19.93
CA ASN A 285 13.38 29.45 -20.46
C ASN A 285 13.55 30.43 -21.63
N ARG A 286 12.80 30.19 -22.71
CA ARG A 286 12.32 31.24 -23.62
C ARG A 286 10.84 31.43 -23.37
#